data_AF-A0A850BRF4-F1
#
_entry.id   AF-A0A850BRF4-F1
#
_cell.length_a   1.000
_cell.length_b   1.000
_cell.length_c   1.000
_cell.angle_alpha   90.00
_cell.angle_beta   90.00
_cell.angle_gamma   90.00
#
_symmetry.space_group_name_H-M   'P 1'
#
loop_
_entity.id
_entity.type
_entity.pdbx_description
1 polymer ?
#
loop_
_entity_poly.entity_id
_entity_poly.type
_entity_poly.pdbx_seq_one_letter_code
_entity_poly.pdbx_strand_id
1 'polypeptide(L)' 'MPLYEVSLSRTYVIKIEAKSAQDAAVLSEFFLGYKDDSTENDKETFGLELKEIDSTANDVLEINGVEK' A
#
# COMPACT_ATOMS: atom_id res chain seq x y z
N MET A 1 -20.35 22.82 -2.56
CA MET A 1 -19.81 22.31 -1.27
C MET A 1 -18.44 22.94 -1.05
N PRO A 2 -18.03 23.23 0.20
CA PRO A 2 -16.67 23.65 0.52
C PRO A 2 -15.65 22.55 0.16
N LEU A 3 -14.42 22.96 -0.19
CA LEU A 3 -13.33 22.08 -0.58
C LEU A 3 -12.33 21.98 0.57
N TYR A 4 -11.81 20.79 0.84
CA TYR A 4 -10.81 20.54 1.87
C TYR A 4 -9.69 19.67 1.32
N GLU A 5 -8.47 19.98 1.72
CA GLU A 5 -7.30 19.12 1.59
C GLU A 5 -7.20 18.24 2.84
N VAL A 6 -6.94 16.95 2.66
CA VAL A 6 -6.87 15.98 3.76
C VAL A 6 -5.59 15.18 3.62
N SER A 7 -4.70 15.28 4.61
CA SER A 7 -3.50 14.47 4.72
C SER A 7 -3.79 13.21 5.54
N LEU A 8 -3.54 12.05 4.94
CA LEU A 8 -3.81 10.74 5.54
C LEU A 8 -2.52 9.95 5.68
N SER A 9 -2.31 9.36 6.85
CA SER A 9 -1.36 8.27 7.02
C SER A 9 -2.12 6.96 7.18
N ARG A 10 -1.72 5.96 6.42
CA ARG A 10 -2.34 4.62 6.46
C ARG A 10 -1.27 3.60 6.74
N THR A 11 -1.49 2.82 7.78
CA THR A 11 -0.64 1.67 8.11
C THR A 11 -1.32 0.40 7.61
N TYR A 12 -0.57 -0.41 6.88
CA TYR A 12 -1.03 -1.69 6.37
C TYR A 12 -0.12 -2.79 6.91
N VAL A 13 -0.73 -3.93 7.23
CA VAL A 13 -0.03 -5.19 7.43
C VAL A 13 -0.37 -6.05 6.22
N ILE A 14 0.66 -6.43 5.47
CA ILE A 14 0.50 -7.26 4.26
C ILE A 14 1.10 -8.63 4.48
N LYS A 15 0.45 -9.66 3.94
CA LYS A 15 0.93 -11.05 3.96
C LYS A 15 1.43 -11.43 2.57
N ILE A 16 2.69 -11.82 2.49
CA ILE A 16 3.39 -12.14 1.23
C ILE A 16 3.94 -13.56 1.33
N GLU A 17 3.67 -14.39 0.33
CA GLU A 17 4.37 -15.66 0.14
C GLU A 17 5.72 -15.40 -0.54
N ALA A 18 6.81 -15.83 0.10
CA ALA A 18 8.17 -15.61 -0.39
C ALA A 18 9.11 -16.73 0.03
N LYS A 19 10.20 -16.94 -0.72
CA LYS A 19 11.20 -17.99 -0.45
C LYS A 19 12.13 -17.63 0.71
N SER A 20 12.28 -16.33 1.01
CA SER A 20 13.12 -15.82 2.09
C SER A 20 12.60 -14.49 2.64
N ALA A 21 13.12 -14.07 3.80
CA ALA A 21 12.77 -12.77 4.40
C ALA A 21 13.25 -11.58 3.54
N GLN A 22 14.42 -11.70 2.89
CA GLN A 22 14.90 -10.71 1.92
C GLN A 22 13.96 -10.60 0.73
N ASP A 23 13.52 -11.75 0.18
CA ASP A 23 12.56 -11.73 -0.93
C ASP A 23 11.25 -11.07 -0.50
N ALA A 24 10.71 -11.42 0.67
CA ALA A 24 9.48 -10.80 1.19
C ALA A 24 9.60 -9.26 1.31
N ALA A 25 10.77 -8.75 1.71
CA ALA A 25 11.02 -7.31 1.78
C ALA A 25 10.99 -6.66 0.38
N VAL A 26 11.66 -7.24 -0.61
CA VAL A 26 11.65 -6.73 -1.99
C VAL A 26 10.24 -6.77 -2.58
N LEU A 27 9.51 -7.88 -2.38
CA LEU A 27 8.14 -8.02 -2.87
C LEU A 27 7.19 -7.00 -2.19
N SER A 28 7.46 -6.61 -0.95
CA SER A 28 6.66 -5.61 -0.24
C SER A 28 6.79 -4.21 -0.83
N GLU A 29 7.87 -3.89 -1.54
CA GLU A 29 8.05 -2.58 -2.17
C GLU A 29 7.07 -2.33 -3.32
N PHE A 30 6.54 -3.40 -3.93
CA PHE A 30 5.51 -3.30 -4.98
C PHE A 30 4.11 -2.97 -4.43
N PHE A 31 3.95 -2.96 -3.11
CA PHE A 31 2.71 -2.57 -2.46
C PHE A 31 2.63 -1.04 -2.30
N LEU A 32 1.81 -0.37 -3.11
CA LEU A 32 1.62 1.09 -3.09
C LEU A 32 0.42 1.53 -2.24
N GLY A 33 -0.05 0.68 -1.32
CA GLY A 33 -1.23 0.94 -0.48
C GLY A 33 -2.42 0.07 -0.89
N TYR A 34 -3.62 0.62 -1.07
CA TYR A 34 -4.84 -0.20 -1.24
C TYR A 34 -4.92 -1.04 -2.54
N LYS A 35 -3.89 -0.98 -3.41
CA LYS A 35 -3.81 -1.79 -4.63
C LYS A 35 -2.42 -2.40 -4.80
N ASP A 36 -2.40 -3.62 -5.31
CA ASP A 36 -1.22 -4.22 -5.93
C ASP A 36 -1.00 -3.55 -7.30
N ASP A 37 0.16 -2.94 -7.52
CA ASP A 37 0.53 -2.30 -8.79
C ASP A 37 1.62 -3.10 -9.55
N SER A 38 1.92 -4.33 -9.10
CA SER A 38 2.85 -5.21 -9.79
C SER A 38 2.30 -5.59 -11.17
N THR A 39 3.18 -5.57 -12.17
CA THR A 39 2.82 -6.00 -13.53
C THR A 39 2.80 -7.52 -13.62
N GLU A 40 2.15 -8.08 -14.66
CA GLU A 40 2.20 -9.52 -14.95
C GLU A 40 3.64 -10.04 -15.05
N ASN A 41 4.56 -9.23 -15.60
CA ASN A 41 5.97 -9.57 -15.72
C ASN A 41 6.67 -9.63 -14.35
N ASP A 42 6.29 -8.76 -13.39
CA ASP A 42 6.82 -8.78 -12.03
C ASP A 42 6.33 -10.03 -11.27
N LYS A 43 5.06 -10.39 -11.46
CA LYS A 43 4.47 -11.60 -10.87
C LYS A 43 5.16 -12.87 -11.35
N GLU A 44 5.47 -12.98 -12.64
CA GLU A 44 6.19 -14.12 -13.20
C GLU A 44 7.67 -14.13 -12.80
N THR A 45 8.34 -12.97 -12.82
CA THR A 45 9.77 -12.87 -12.53
C THR A 45 10.08 -13.17 -11.07
N PHE A 46 9.20 -12.72 -10.16
CA PHE A 46 9.45 -12.80 -8.73
C PHE A 46 8.55 -13.80 -7.98
N GLY A 47 7.60 -14.44 -8.67
CA GLY A 47 6.63 -15.36 -8.04
C GLY A 47 5.72 -14.63 -7.05
N LEU A 48 5.30 -13.41 -7.41
CA LEU A 48 4.65 -12.47 -6.49
C LEU A 48 3.15 -12.76 -6.40
N GLU A 49 2.69 -13.13 -5.20
CA GLU A 49 1.26 -13.30 -4.91
C GLU A 49 0.91 -12.61 -3.58
N LEU A 50 0.29 -11.42 -3.67
CA LEU A 50 -0.27 -10.71 -2.51
C LEU A 50 -1.60 -11.36 -2.12
N LYS A 51 -1.63 -12.04 -0.97
CA LYS A 51 -2.80 -12.82 -0.53
C LYS A 51 -3.83 -11.97 0.21
N GLU A 52 -3.38 -11.04 1.04
CA GLU A 52 -4.25 -10.29 1.94
C GLU A 52 -3.62 -8.95 2.35
N ILE A 53 -4.45 -7.90 2.37
CA ILE A 53 -4.09 -6.55 2.77
C ILE A 53 -5.06 -6.13 3.88
N ASP A 54 -4.57 -6.04 5.11
CA ASP A 54 -5.35 -5.51 6.23
C ASP A 54 -4.94 -4.07 6.53
N SER A 55 -5.88 -3.14 6.36
CA SER A 55 -5.71 -1.76 6.82
C SER A 55 -5.85 -1.73 8.34
N THR A 56 -4.76 -1.44 9.03
CA THR A 56 -4.66 -1.59 10.49
C THR A 56 -4.92 -0.27 11.22
N ALA A 57 -4.62 0.86 10.59
CA ALA A 57 -4.92 2.21 11.12
C ALA A 57 -5.13 3.23 9.99
N ASN A 58 -6.12 4.11 10.17
CA ASN A 58 -6.40 5.26 9.32
C ASN A 58 -6.34 6.52 10.16
N ASP A 59 -5.19 7.20 10.14
CA ASP A 59 -4.98 8.43 10.90
C ASP A 59 -5.05 9.64 9.97
N VAL A 60 -6.04 10.50 10.22
CA VAL A 60 -6.11 11.82 9.59
C VAL A 60 -5.12 12.72 10.32
N LEU A 61 -4.05 13.10 9.63
CA LEU A 61 -2.99 13.92 10.20
C LEU A 61 -3.34 15.42 10.15
N GLU A 62 -3.94 15.86 9.06
CA GLU A 62 -4.24 17.28 8.84
C GLU A 62 -5.45 17.45 7.91
N ILE A 63 -6.27 18.46 8.18
CA ILE A 63 -7.37 18.89 7.32
C ILE A 63 -7.26 20.40 7.13
N ASN A 64 -7.07 20.84 5.89
CA ASN A 64 -6.98 22.26 5.53
C ASN A 64 -8.15 22.65 4.63
N GLY A 65 -8.82 23.75 4.96
CA GLY A 65 -9.85 24.34 4.10
C GLY A 65 -9.21 25.01 2.89
N VAL A 66 -9.70 24.73 1.69
CA VAL A 66 -9.21 25.40 0.48
C VAL A 66 -10.14 26.57 0.19
N GLU A 67 -9.68 27.80 0.49
CA GLU A 67 -10.34 29.01 0.00
C GLU A 67 -10.13 29.13 -1.52
N LYS A 68 -11.20 29.49 -2.24
CA LYS A 68 -11.24 29.56 -3.71
C LYS A 68 -10.43 30.72 -4.27
#